data_AF-A0A2H1EIS2-F1
#
_entry.id   AF-A0A2H1EIS2-F1
#
_cell.length_a   1.000
_cell.length_b   1.000
_cell.length_c   1.000
_cell.angle_alpha   90.00
_cell.angle_beta   90.00
_cell.angle_gamma   90.00
#
_symmetry.space_group_name_H-M   'P 1'
#
loop_
_entity.id
_entity.type
_entity.pdbx_description
1 polymer ?
#
loop_
_entity_poly.entity_id
_entity_poly.type
_entity_poly.pdbx_seq_one_letter_code
_entity_poly.pdbx_strand_id
1 'polypeptide(L)'
;MVIPADIKTAVEKNMELMTGQTRTYLPFLKVAFPNVKDFSELIFNMMVGNTLTVFVSQYAMRMQSPSEEDFAEFGKLVEQYRKKIKEMF
;
A
#
# COMPACT_ATOMS: atom_id res chain seq x y z
N MET A 1 7.70 -19.08 -4.57
CA MET A 1 6.40 -19.47 -3.98
C MET A 1 5.40 -18.39 -4.35
N VAL A 2 4.10 -18.68 -4.28
CA VAL A 2 3.04 -17.66 -4.48
C VAL A 2 2.56 -17.27 -3.09
N ILE A 3 2.51 -15.98 -2.77
CA ILE A 3 1.92 -15.47 -1.53
C ILE A 3 0.55 -16.15 -1.31
N PRO A 4 0.25 -16.70 -0.12
CA PRO A 4 -1.05 -17.30 0.16
C PRO A 4 -2.21 -16.37 -0.21
N ALA A 5 -3.24 -16.93 -0.86
CA ALA A 5 -4.30 -16.15 -1.51
C ALA A 5 -5.03 -15.20 -0.55
N ASP A 6 -5.23 -15.62 0.69
CA ASP A 6 -5.87 -14.82 1.74
C ASP A 6 -4.99 -13.64 2.20
N ILE A 7 -3.66 -13.80 2.27
CA ILE A 7 -2.73 -12.67 2.49
C ILE A 7 -2.81 -11.70 1.33
N LYS A 8 -2.78 -12.21 0.10
CA LYS A 8 -2.88 -11.39 -1.11
C LYS A 8 -4.17 -10.56 -1.09
N THR A 9 -5.31 -11.20 -0.80
CA THR A 9 -6.60 -10.50 -0.66
C THR A 9 -6.57 -9.45 0.45
N ALA A 10 -5.93 -9.74 1.59
CA ALA A 10 -5.78 -8.75 2.67
C ALA A 10 -4.97 -7.52 2.24
N VAL A 11 -3.89 -7.72 1.50
CA VAL A 11 -3.05 -6.65 0.93
C VAL A 11 -3.84 -5.81 -0.07
N GLU A 12 -4.50 -6.45 -1.04
CA GLU A 12 -5.28 -5.76 -2.07
C GLU A 12 -6.43 -4.95 -1.46
N LYS A 13 -7.14 -5.53 -0.48
CA LYS A 13 -8.20 -4.85 0.25
C LYS A 13 -7.69 -3.62 1.01
N ASN A 14 -6.51 -3.71 1.64
CA ASN A 14 -5.93 -2.57 2.36
C ASN A 14 -5.54 -1.45 1.38
N MET A 15 -4.89 -1.78 0.26
CA MET A 15 -4.52 -0.81 -0.77
C MET A 15 -5.74 -0.11 -1.38
N GLU A 16 -6.80 -0.86 -1.70
CA GLU A 16 -8.05 -0.29 -2.20
C GLU A 16 -8.72 0.63 -1.18
N LEU A 17 -8.79 0.21 0.09
CA LEU A 17 -9.36 1.01 1.16
C LEU A 17 -8.63 2.36 1.32
N MET A 18 -7.31 2.33 1.41
CA MET A 18 -6.51 3.56 1.55
C MET A 18 -6.60 4.46 0.31
N THR A 19 -6.64 3.87 -0.89
CA THR A 19 -6.87 4.62 -2.14
C THR A 19 -8.20 5.36 -2.08
N GLY A 20 -9.27 4.68 -1.66
CA GLY A 20 -10.59 5.28 -1.47
C GLY A 20 -10.59 6.41 -0.43
N GLN A 21 -9.96 6.18 0.72
CA GLN A 21 -9.84 7.19 1.78
C GLN A 21 -9.06 8.41 1.31
N THR A 22 -7.97 8.22 0.56
CA THR A 22 -7.12 9.32 0.08
C THR A 22 -7.85 10.31 -0.80
N ARG A 23 -8.73 9.79 -1.67
CA ARG A 23 -9.58 10.65 -2.49
C ARG A 23 -10.41 11.61 -1.64
N THR A 24 -10.89 11.17 -0.48
CA THR A 24 -11.70 11.98 0.44
C THR A 24 -10.89 13.08 1.14
N TYR A 25 -9.65 12.79 1.55
CA TYR A 25 -8.82 13.76 2.27
C TYR A 25 -7.82 14.54 1.39
N LEU A 26 -7.85 14.35 0.07
CA LEU A 26 -7.00 15.07 -0.89
C LEU A 26 -7.00 16.61 -0.71
N PRO A 27 -8.17 17.27 -0.51
CA PRO A 27 -8.20 18.72 -0.32
C PRO A 27 -7.45 19.14 0.95
N PHE A 28 -7.60 18.38 2.03
CA PHE A 28 -6.90 18.64 3.28
C PHE A 28 -5.38 18.53 3.10
N LEU A 29 -4.90 17.50 2.39
CA LEU A 29 -3.46 17.33 2.14
C LEU A 29 -2.86 18.53 1.40
N LYS A 30 -3.55 19.04 0.38
CA LYS A 30 -3.09 20.21 -0.39
C LYS A 30 -3.02 21.49 0.47
N VAL A 31 -3.94 21.65 1.43
CA VAL A 31 -3.97 22.81 2.34
C VAL A 31 -2.94 22.68 3.46
N ALA A 32 -2.83 21.49 4.07
CA ALA A 32 -1.95 21.26 5.21
C ALA A 32 -0.46 21.21 4.82
N PHE A 33 -0.16 20.79 3.58
CA PHE A 33 1.20 20.58 3.10
C PHE A 33 1.49 21.30 1.78
N PRO A 34 1.39 22.64 1.73
CA PRO A 34 1.42 23.40 0.47
C PRO A 34 2.75 23.32 -0.29
N ASN A 35 3.85 22.92 0.38
CA ASN A 35 5.19 22.85 -0.21
C ASN A 35 5.55 21.45 -0.76
N VAL A 36 4.67 20.46 -0.61
CA VAL A 36 4.90 19.12 -1.16
C VAL A 36 4.74 19.16 -2.67
N LYS A 37 5.82 18.81 -3.38
CA LYS A 37 5.89 18.83 -4.85
C LYS A 37 5.33 17.58 -5.50
N ASP A 38 5.43 16.43 -4.81
CA ASP A 38 4.97 15.14 -5.32
C ASP A 38 4.17 14.41 -4.23
N PHE A 39 2.89 14.73 -4.17
CA PHE A 39 1.97 14.02 -3.28
C PHE A 39 1.74 12.58 -3.71
N SER A 40 1.86 12.27 -5.01
CA SER A 40 1.57 10.93 -5.52
C SER A 40 2.56 9.91 -4.98
N GLU A 41 3.86 10.21 -5.05
CA GLU A 41 4.92 9.36 -4.52
C GLU A 41 4.91 9.32 -3.00
N LEU A 42 4.67 10.45 -2.33
CA LEU A 42 4.56 10.52 -0.87
C LEU A 42 3.46 9.57 -0.37
N ILE A 43 2.27 9.67 -0.96
CA ILE A 43 1.11 8.87 -0.57
C ILE A 43 1.31 7.41 -0.94
N PHE A 44 1.85 7.12 -2.11
CA PHE A 44 2.16 5.73 -2.50
C PHE A 44 3.08 5.07 -1.47
N ASN A 45 4.19 5.72 -1.10
CA ASN A 45 5.13 5.16 -0.13
C ASN A 45 4.51 4.99 1.26
N MET A 46 3.70 5.95 1.71
CA MET A 46 2.95 5.85 2.97
C MET A 46 2.00 4.64 2.96
N MET A 47 1.25 4.47 1.88
CA MET A 47 0.35 3.33 1.69
C MET A 47 1.11 2.01 1.70
N VAL A 48 2.19 1.91 0.94
CA VAL A 48 3.01 0.69 0.89
C VAL A 48 3.54 0.33 2.27
N GLY A 49 4.05 1.30 3.05
CA GLY A 49 4.51 1.08 4.42
C GLY A 49 3.41 0.59 5.36
N ASN A 50 2.20 1.14 5.25
CA ASN A 50 1.04 0.68 6.03
C ASN A 50 0.65 -0.76 5.65
N THR A 51 0.54 -1.04 4.35
CA THR A 51 0.17 -2.36 3.83
C THR A 51 1.23 -3.42 4.13
N LEU A 52 2.52 -3.05 4.17
CA LEU A 52 3.60 -3.95 4.59
C LEU A 52 3.38 -4.44 6.03
N THR A 53 2.89 -3.57 6.92
CA THR A 53 2.54 -3.97 8.29
C THR A 53 1.41 -5.00 8.29
N VAL A 54 0.40 -4.84 7.44
CA VAL A 54 -0.69 -5.82 7.28
C VAL A 54 -0.13 -7.15 6.76
N PHE A 55 0.70 -7.10 5.71
CA PHE A 55 1.33 -8.27 5.11
C PHE A 55 2.14 -9.09 6.13
N VAL A 56 3.05 -8.43 6.86
CA VAL A 56 3.89 -9.09 7.87
C VAL A 56 3.01 -9.65 9.01
N SER A 57 1.98 -8.92 9.43
CA SER A 57 1.07 -9.38 10.48
C SER A 57 0.29 -10.63 10.07
N GLN A 58 -0.13 -10.73 8.81
CA GLN A 58 -0.77 -11.94 8.29
C GLN A 58 0.16 -13.15 8.35
N TYR A 59 1.44 -12.99 7.99
CA TYR A 59 2.43 -14.08 8.15
C TYR A 59 2.65 -14.44 9.62
N ALA A 60 2.77 -13.45 10.49
CA ALA A 60 2.95 -13.66 11.93
C ALA A 60 1.79 -14.45 12.57
N MET A 61 0.54 -14.21 12.12
CA MET A 61 -0.64 -15.00 12.56
C MET A 61 -0.53 -16.49 12.21
N ARG A 62 0.32 -16.85 11.24
CA ARG A 62 0.62 -18.25 10.87
C ARG A 62 1.89 -18.77 11.55
N MET A 63 2.47 -18.03 12.50
CA MET A 63 3.78 -18.31 13.10
C MET A 63 4.90 -18.41 12.05
N GLN A 64 4.78 -17.65 10.96
CA GLN A 64 5.73 -17.60 9.87
C GLN A 64 6.28 -16.18 9.71
N SER A 65 7.45 -16.08 9.06
CA SER A 65 8.00 -14.81 8.59
C SER A 65 8.02 -14.83 7.05
N PRO A 66 7.76 -13.69 6.38
CA PRO A 66 7.91 -13.64 4.93
C PRO A 66 9.37 -13.86 4.53
N SER A 67 9.57 -14.65 3.48
CA SER A 67 10.86 -14.80 2.80
C SER A 67 11.19 -13.59 1.93
N GLU A 68 12.41 -13.53 1.39
CA GLU A 68 12.80 -12.51 0.41
C GLU A 68 11.92 -12.58 -0.85
N GLU A 69 11.59 -13.79 -1.32
CA GLU A 69 10.69 -13.98 -2.45
C GLU A 69 9.28 -13.45 -2.16
N ASP A 70 8.78 -13.65 -0.93
CA ASP A 70 7.48 -13.14 -0.52
C ASP A 70 7.45 -11.61 -0.52
N PHE A 71 8.54 -10.95 -0.07
CA PHE A 71 8.68 -9.50 -0.14
C PHE A 71 8.77 -9.00 -1.59
N ALA A 72 9.47 -9.72 -2.46
CA ALA A 72 9.55 -9.38 -3.88
C ALA A 72 8.18 -9.48 -4.56
N GLU A 73 7.38 -10.48 -4.22
CA GLU A 73 6.02 -10.63 -4.75
C GLU A 73 5.08 -9.56 -4.17
N PHE A 74 5.21 -9.22 -2.88
CA PHE A 74 4.50 -8.09 -2.27
C PHE A 74 4.80 -6.78 -3.00
N GLY A 75 6.06 -6.52 -3.32
CA GLY A 75 6.49 -5.34 -4.08
C GLY A 75 5.77 -5.25 -5.43
N LYS A 76 5.75 -6.35 -6.20
CA LYS A 76 5.02 -6.41 -7.48
C LYS A 76 3.52 -6.17 -7.30
N LEU A 77 2.94 -6.72 -6.23
CA LEU A 77 1.52 -6.61 -5.92
C LEU A 77 1.11 -5.17 -5.58
N VAL A 78 1.93 -4.42 -4.84
CA VAL A 78 1.60 -3.02 -4.49
C VAL A 78 1.95 -2.04 -5.60
N GLU A 79 2.96 -2.34 -6.43
CA GLU A 79 3.42 -1.45 -7.51
C GLU A 79 2.33 -1.16 -8.55
N GLN A 80 1.39 -2.10 -8.77
CA GLN A 80 0.24 -1.88 -9.67
C GLN A 80 -0.64 -0.70 -9.25
N TYR A 81 -0.62 -0.31 -7.96
CA TYR A 81 -1.40 0.81 -7.44
C TYR A 81 -0.71 2.17 -7.66
N ARG A 82 0.60 2.19 -7.96
CA ARG A 82 1.36 3.44 -8.14
C ARG A 82 0.73 4.33 -9.21
N LYS A 83 0.38 3.74 -10.37
CA LYS A 83 -0.29 4.47 -11.47
C LYS A 83 -1.65 5.03 -11.04
N LYS A 84 -2.46 4.22 -10.36
CA LYS A 84 -3.78 4.63 -9.85
C LYS A 84 -3.69 5.80 -8.88
N ILE A 85 -2.67 5.80 -8.02
CA ILE A 85 -2.42 6.89 -7.06
C ILE A 85 -1.95 8.15 -7.76
N LYS A 86 -1.06 8.02 -8.75
CA LYS A 86 -0.62 9.15 -9.57
C LYS A 86 -1.76 9.86 -10.29
N GLU A 87 -2.75 9.12 -10.79
CA GLU A 87 -3.94 9.67 -11.45
C GLU A 87 -4.88 10.43 -10.50
N MET A 88 -4.68 10.39 -9.18
CA MET A 88 -5.50 11.14 -8.21
C MET A 88 -5.05 12.58 -7.98
N PHE A 89 -3.83 12.95 -8.40
CA PHE A 89 -3.21 14.24 -8.10
C PHE A 89 -3.10 15.14 -9.33
#